data_AF-A0AAX1UA68-F1
#
_entry.id   AF-A0AAX1UA68-F1
#
_cell.length_a   1.000
_cell.length_b   1.000
_cell.length_c   1.000
_cell.angle_alpha   90.00
_cell.angle_beta   90.00
_cell.angle_gamma   90.00
#
_symmetry.space_group_name_H-M   'P 1'
#
loop_
_entity.id
_entity.type
_entity.pdbx_description
1 polymer ?
#
loop_
_entity_poly.entity_id
_entity_poly.type
_entity_poly.pdbx_seq_one_letter_code
_entity_poly.pdbx_strand_id
1 'polypeptide(L)'
;MKTKIKEMRINAKMTQKQLADLVNVSSRTIISIEKEQYSPSLMLAYRLAQVFNTSVEELCCLEENKRIEDREIMNNQEDII
;
A
#
# COMPACT_ATOMS: atom_id res chain seq x y z
N MET A 1 -5.92 1.33 3.57
CA MET A 1 -5.56 1.19 2.15
C MET A 1 -4.98 -0.20 1.94
N LYS A 2 -5.61 -0.98 1.06
CA LYS A 2 -5.15 -2.33 0.71
C LYS A 2 -3.86 -2.29 -0.10
N THR A 3 -2.93 -3.22 0.12
CA THR A 3 -1.67 -3.32 -0.64
C THR A 3 -1.25 -4.78 -0.88
N LYS A 4 -0.45 -5.02 -1.93
CA LYS A 4 0.19 -6.32 -2.21
C LYS A 4 1.61 -6.46 -1.63
N ILE A 5 2.09 -5.47 -0.86
CA ILE A 5 3.49 -5.40 -0.41
C ILE A 5 3.90 -6.64 0.38
N LYS A 6 3.03 -7.14 1.27
CA LYS A 6 3.32 -8.34 2.07
C LYS A 6 3.53 -9.58 1.19
N GLU A 7 2.64 -9.78 0.22
CA GLU A 7 2.69 -10.91 -0.72
C GLU A 7 3.95 -10.83 -1.58
N MET A 8 4.20 -9.67 -2.20
CA MET A 8 5.38 -9.43 -3.04
C MET A 8 6.68 -9.61 -2.25
N ARG A 9 6.73 -9.12 -1.01
CA ARG A 9 7.90 -9.30 -0.14
C ARG A 9 8.17 -10.77 0.18
N ILE A 10 7.13 -11.54 0.50
CA ILE A 10 7.25 -12.98 0.79
C ILE A 10 7.72 -13.73 -0.47
N ASN A 11 7.15 -13.42 -1.64
CA ASN A 11 7.56 -14.02 -2.91
C ASN A 11 9.02 -13.69 -3.27
N ALA A 12 9.47 -12.49 -2.93
CA ALA A 12 10.86 -12.06 -3.06
C ALA A 12 11.80 -12.62 -1.96
N LYS A 13 11.29 -13.44 -1.03
CA LYS A 13 12.04 -14.02 0.11
C LYS A 13 12.75 -12.98 0.97
N MET A 14 12.14 -11.80 1.12
CA MET A 14 12.69 -10.69 1.91
C MET A 14 12.05 -10.62 3.30
N THR A 15 12.86 -10.30 4.31
CA THR A 15 12.37 -9.84 5.61
C THR A 15 11.85 -8.40 5.50
N GLN A 16 11.00 -7.97 6.45
CA GLN A 16 10.52 -6.58 6.50
C GLN A 16 11.68 -5.59 6.65
N LYS A 17 12.73 -5.96 7.39
CA LYS A 17 13.94 -5.15 7.52
C LYS A 17 14.68 -4.99 6.19
N GLN A 18 14.87 -6.07 5.44
CA GLN A 18 15.53 -5.99 4.13
C GLN A 18 14.75 -5.08 3.16
N LEU A 19 13.42 -5.19 3.11
CA LEU A 19 12.61 -4.30 2.30
C LEU A 19 12.70 -2.84 2.76
N ALA A 20 12.67 -2.61 4.07
CA ALA A 20 12.76 -1.28 4.65
C ALA A 20 14.11 -0.61 4.32
N ASP A 21 15.20 -1.36 4.41
CA ASP A 21 16.55 -0.92 4.08
C ASP A 21 16.65 -0.53 2.57
N LEU A 22 15.97 -1.25 1.66
CA LEU A 22 15.94 -0.94 0.22
C LEU A 22 15.23 0.38 -0.12
N VAL A 23 14.19 0.75 0.63
CA VAL A 23 13.38 1.96 0.34
C VAL A 23 13.62 3.10 1.33
N ASN A 24 14.66 2.98 2.16
CA ASN A 24 15.13 3.92 3.16
C ASN A 24 14.03 4.34 4.15
N VAL A 25 13.42 3.36 4.82
CA VAL A 25 12.43 3.57 5.89
C VAL A 25 12.69 2.63 7.06
N SER A 26 11.96 2.80 8.16
CA SER A 26 12.02 1.85 9.27
C SER A 26 11.26 0.55 8.96
N SER A 27 11.67 -0.57 9.53
CA SER A 27 10.90 -1.82 9.45
C SER A 27 9.47 -1.66 9.99
N ARG A 28 9.27 -0.77 10.98
CA ARG A 28 7.93 -0.43 11.51
C ARG A 28 7.05 0.19 10.44
N THR A 29 7.61 1.03 9.57
CA THR A 29 6.88 1.59 8.42
C THR A 29 6.36 0.47 7.50
N ILE A 30 7.23 -0.48 7.13
CA ILE A 30 6.81 -1.64 6.32
C ILE A 30 5.73 -2.46 7.05
N ILE A 31 5.90 -2.74 8.35
CA ILE A 31 4.91 -3.47 9.15
C ILE A 31 3.54 -2.77 9.13
N SER A 32 3.51 -1.46 9.35
CA SER A 32 2.26 -0.69 9.37
C SER A 32 1.57 -0.67 8.01
N ILE A 33 2.33 -0.62 6.91
CA ILE A 33 1.76 -0.70 5.56
C ILE A 33 1.19 -2.10 5.29
N GLU A 34 1.91 -3.16 5.64
CA GLU A 34 1.45 -4.55 5.46
C GLU A 34 0.22 -4.92 6.30
N LYS A 35 -0.02 -4.17 7.38
CA LYS A 35 -1.22 -4.28 8.22
C LYS A 35 -2.32 -3.29 7.80
N GLU A 36 -2.11 -2.54 6.72
CA GLU A 36 -3.03 -1.51 6.21
C GLU A 36 -3.31 -0.37 7.21
N GLN A 37 -2.46 -0.23 8.24
CA GLN A 37 -2.54 0.78 9.29
C GLN A 37 -1.91 2.11 8.87
N TYR A 38 -1.13 2.11 7.79
CA TYR A 38 -0.49 3.30 7.25
C TYR A 38 -0.51 3.24 5.72
N SER A 39 -1.01 4.31 5.10
CA SER A 39 -0.90 4.49 3.66
C SER A 39 0.49 5.07 3.33
N PRO A 40 1.30 4.42 2.47
CA PRO A 40 2.55 4.98 2.00
C PRO A 40 2.33 6.29 1.25
N SER A 41 3.25 7.24 1.40
CA SER A 41 3.29 8.40 0.50
C SER A 41 3.56 7.97 -0.94
N LEU A 42 3.18 8.80 -1.92
CA LEU A 42 3.39 8.52 -3.35
C LEU A 42 4.84 8.11 -3.66
N MET A 43 5.82 8.84 -3.10
CA MET A 43 7.23 8.54 -3.32
C MET A 43 7.68 7.21 -2.69
N LEU A 44 7.11 6.83 -1.54
CA LEU A 44 7.39 5.53 -0.93
C LEU A 44 6.76 4.39 -1.74
N ALA A 45 5.50 4.56 -2.16
CA ALA A 45 4.80 3.62 -3.03
C ALA A 45 5.56 3.41 -4.36
N TYR A 46 6.07 4.49 -4.96
CA TYR A 46 6.87 4.43 -6.17
C TYR A 46 8.17 3.65 -5.99
N ARG A 47 8.93 3.90 -4.91
CA ARG A 47 10.14 3.11 -4.61
C ARG A 47 9.84 1.63 -4.38
N LEU A 48 8.76 1.32 -3.66
CA LEU A 48 8.32 -0.05 -3.44
C LEU A 48 7.94 -0.75 -4.76
N ALA A 49 7.25 -0.04 -5.66
CA ALA A 49 6.88 -0.55 -6.97
C ALA A 49 8.12 -0.87 -7.83
N GLN A 50 9.16 -0.02 -7.75
CA GLN A 50 10.45 -0.29 -8.40
C GLN A 50 11.15 -1.54 -7.84
N VAL A 51 11.13 -1.76 -6.52
CA VAL A 51 11.73 -2.96 -5.89
C VAL A 51 11.07 -4.24 -6.40
N PHE A 52 9.75 -4.23 -6.61
CA PHE A 52 8.99 -5.41 -7.05
C PHE A 52 8.74 -5.47 -8.56
N ASN A 53 9.28 -4.52 -9.34
CA ASN A 53 9.08 -4.41 -10.78
C ASN A 53 7.59 -4.46 -11.20
N THR A 54 6.77 -3.66 -10.52
CA THR A 54 5.32 -3.53 -10.74
C THR A 54 4.93 -2.04 -10.83
N SER A 55 3.66 -1.74 -11.06
CA SER A 55 3.14 -0.37 -11.00
C SER A 55 2.63 -0.01 -9.60
N VAL A 56 2.48 1.29 -9.32
CA VAL A 56 1.90 1.75 -8.05
C VAL A 56 0.43 1.36 -7.96
N GLU A 57 -0.29 1.37 -9.09
CA GLU A 57 -1.69 0.97 -9.21
C GLU A 57 -1.89 -0.47 -8.75
N GLU A 58 -1.03 -1.38 -9.20
CA GLU A 58 -1.09 -2.79 -8.80
C GLU A 58 -0.62 -2.99 -7.35
N LEU A 59 0.50 -2.38 -6.96
CA LEU A 59 1.07 -2.53 -5.63
C LEU A 59 0.15 -2.02 -4.53
N CYS A 60 -0.52 -0.89 -4.78
CA CYS A 60 -1.44 -0.23 -3.85
C CYS A 60 -2.90 -0.56 -4.14
N CYS A 61 -3.23 -1.55 -4.96
CA CYS A 61 -4.61 -1.96 -5.27
C CYS A 61 -5.53 -0.75 -5.58
N LEU A 62 -5.05 0.25 -6.33
CA LEU A 62 -5.69 1.58 -6.38
C LEU A 62 -7.11 1.53 -6.94
N GLU A 63 -7.40 0.63 -7.87
CA GLU A 63 -8.74 0.45 -8.42
C GLU A 63 -9.74 -0.04 -7.34
N GLU A 64 -9.33 -0.95 -6.46
CA GLU A 64 -10.16 -1.43 -5.36
C GLU A 64 -10.33 -0.37 -4.27
N ASN A 65 -9.23 0.28 -3.87
CA ASN A 65 -9.29 1.37 -2.89
C ASN A 65 -10.18 2.52 -3.39
N LYS A 66 -10.06 2.93 -4.66
CA LYS A 66 -10.92 3.94 -5.27
C LYS A 66 -12.39 3.53 -5.25
N ARG A 67 -12.72 2.28 -5.59
CA ARG A 67 -14.10 1.78 -5.53
C ARG A 67 -14.69 1.83 -4.12
N ILE A 68 -13.88 1.55 -3.10
CA ILE A 68 -14.30 1.61 -1.69
C ILE A 68 -14.53 3.07 -1.29
N GLU A 69 -13.58 3.96 -1.59
CA GLU A 69 -13.69 5.40 -1.32
C GLU A 69 -14.91 6.01 -2.03
N ASP A 70 -15.12 5.72 -3.32
CA ASP A 70 -16.28 6.19 -4.07
C ASP A 70 -17.61 5.74 -3.41
N ARG A 71 -17.68 4.49 -2.92
CA ARG A 71 -18.87 3.96 -2.22
C ARG A 71 -19.10 4.66 -0.88
N GLU A 72 -18.05 4.88 -0.11
CA GLU A 72 -18.14 5.58 1.18
C GLU A 72 -18.59 7.03 0.99
N ILE A 73 -18.10 7.71 -0.04
CA ILE A 73 -18.54 9.06 -0.41
C ILE A 73 -20.03 9.08 -0.74
N MET A 74 -20.52 8.11 -1.54
CA MET A 74 -21.94 8.02 -1.88
C MET A 74 -22.82 7.81 -0.64
N ASN A 75 -22.46 6.87 0.24
CA ASN A 75 -23.22 6.60 1.46
C ASN A 75 -23.29 7.82 2.39
N ASN A 76 -22.17 8.53 2.58
CA ASN A 76 -22.12 9.70 3.45
C ASN A 76 -22.90 10.90 2.89
N GLN A 77 -23.15 10.95 1.58
CA GLN A 77 -23.99 11.98 0.96
C GLN A 77 -25.49 11.71 1.14
N GLU A 78 -25.89 10.44 1.26
CA GLU A 78 -27.30 10.06 1.51
C GLU A 78 -27.74 10.43 2.95
N ASP A 79 -26.84 10.44 3.93
CA ASP A 79 -27.12 10.84 5.32
C ASP A 79 -27.37 12.35 5.52
N ILE A 80 -27.19 13.18 4.48
CA ILE A 80 -27.34 14.64 4.54
C ILE A 80 -28.72 15.10 4.01
N ILE A 81 -29.54 14.19 3.45
CA ILE A 81 -30.86 14.49 2.86
C ILE A 81 -32.01 14.06 3.77
#